data_AF-A0ABD4R5M4-F1
#
_entry.id   AF-A0ABD4R5M4-F1
#
_cell.length_a   1.000
_cell.length_b   1.000
_cell.length_c   1.000
_cell.angle_alpha   90.00
_cell.angle_beta   90.00
_cell.angle_gamma   90.00
#
_symmetry.space_group_name_H-M   'P 1'
#
loop_
_entity.id
_entity.type
_entity.pdbx_description
1 polymer ?
#
loop_
_entity_poly.entity_id
_entity_poly.type
_entity_poly.pdbx_seq_one_letter_code
_entity_poly.pdbx_strand_id
1 'polypeptide(L)'
;MAKHALSLFIKIVLFAVVALLVAEMVPYDGLVNSITGLFDFQSADKFTRFILGEPDLEVWESLDGYFSILINTLISVPVMSAITTAYSGATHKVSPAGIPREWFSSTLRRLAKIFGFTFLFWALFRLLPYQSLFPDQTYSNFTLAAIVGFQLLLTIVCYWFITKKITTKRSL
;
A
#
# COMPACT_ATOMS: atom_id res chain seq x y z
N MET A 1 -14.87 -15.52 -15.33
CA MET A 1 -13.59 -15.40 -14.59
C MET A 1 -12.55 -14.59 -15.35
N ALA A 2 -12.25 -14.89 -16.63
CA ALA A 2 -11.23 -14.17 -17.42
C ALA A 2 -11.43 -12.63 -17.50
N LYS A 3 -12.66 -12.14 -17.71
CA LYS A 3 -12.96 -10.69 -17.74
C LYS A 3 -12.62 -9.98 -16.42
N HIS A 4 -12.82 -10.65 -15.27
CA HIS A 4 -12.47 -10.08 -13.97
C HIS A 4 -10.97 -10.07 -13.73
N ALA A 5 -10.27 -11.14 -14.11
CA ALA A 5 -8.81 -11.19 -14.02
C ALA A 5 -8.15 -10.13 -14.91
N LEU A 6 -8.62 -9.97 -16.15
CA LEU A 6 -8.15 -8.93 -17.08
C LEU A 6 -8.42 -7.52 -16.53
N SER A 7 -9.62 -7.27 -16.00
CA SER A 7 -9.95 -5.97 -15.39
C SER A 7 -9.07 -5.65 -14.19
N LEU A 8 -8.74 -6.65 -13.38
CA LEU A 8 -7.85 -6.50 -12.24
C LEU A 8 -6.41 -6.21 -12.69
N PHE A 9 -5.92 -6.94 -13.69
CA PHE A 9 -4.60 -6.71 -14.30
C PHE A 9 -4.47 -5.28 -14.84
N ILE A 10 -5.45 -4.81 -15.62
CA ILE A 10 -5.47 -3.44 -16.17
C ILE A 10 -5.42 -2.40 -15.04
N LYS A 11 -6.15 -2.61 -13.94
CA LYS A 11 -6.13 -1.69 -12.79
C LYS A 11 -4.77 -1.66 -12.09
N ILE A 12 -4.10 -2.80 -11.96
CA ILE A 12 -2.76 -2.88 -11.37
C ILE A 12 -1.76 -2.13 -12.26
N VAL A 13 -1.78 -2.41 -13.57
CA VAL A 13 -0.91 -1.72 -14.54
C VAL A 13 -1.18 -0.21 -14.53
N LEU A 14 -2.44 0.20 -14.53
CA LEU A 14 -2.80 1.62 -14.44
C LEU A 14 -2.28 2.26 -13.16
N PHE A 15 -2.40 1.59 -12.01
CA PHE A 15 -1.88 2.11 -10.75
C PHE A 15 -0.34 2.24 -10.79
N ALA A 16 0.37 1.25 -11.33
CA ALA A 16 1.82 1.31 -11.47
C ALA A 16 2.27 2.47 -12.37
N VAL A 17 1.61 2.65 -13.53
CA VAL A 17 1.88 3.77 -14.43
C VAL A 17 1.61 5.11 -13.74
N VAL A 18 0.49 5.24 -13.02
CA VAL A 18 0.19 6.47 -12.25
C VAL A 18 1.26 6.72 -11.19
N ALA A 19 1.70 5.70 -10.45
CA ALA A 19 2.73 5.83 -9.42
C ALA A 19 4.09 6.23 -9.97
N LEU A 20 4.45 5.75 -11.17
CA LEU A 20 5.66 6.17 -11.86
C LEU A 20 5.56 7.63 -12.33
N LEU A 21 4.42 8.01 -12.92
CA LEU A 21 4.18 9.40 -13.33
C LEU A 21 4.19 10.36 -12.15
N VAL A 22 3.62 9.95 -11.01
CA VAL A 22 3.64 10.77 -9.79
C VAL A 22 5.07 10.90 -9.26
N ALA A 23 5.86 9.83 -9.26
CA ALA A 23 7.27 9.87 -8.87
C ALA A 23 8.11 10.79 -9.77
N GLU A 24 7.81 10.87 -11.06
CA GLU A 24 8.55 11.69 -12.00
C GLU A 24 8.08 13.16 -12.04
N MET A 25 6.77 13.39 -11.99
CA MET A 25 6.17 14.68 -12.32
C MET A 25 5.78 15.51 -11.09
N VAL A 26 5.64 14.89 -9.92
CA VAL A 26 5.20 15.57 -8.70
C VAL A 26 6.41 15.78 -7.79
N PRO A 27 6.82 17.03 -7.52
CA PRO A 27 7.97 17.33 -6.68
C PRO A 27 7.61 17.18 -5.19
N TYR A 28 7.30 15.95 -4.76
CA TYR A 28 6.95 15.67 -3.38
C TYR A 28 8.19 15.49 -2.48
N ASP A 29 9.40 15.52 -3.02
CA ASP A 29 10.65 15.41 -2.25
C ASP A 29 10.76 16.49 -1.17
N GLY A 30 10.28 17.71 -1.45
CA GLY A 30 10.22 18.77 -0.45
C GLY A 30 9.32 18.41 0.74
N LEU A 31 8.21 17.70 0.50
CA LEU A 31 7.31 17.21 1.54
C LEU A 31 7.95 16.05 2.31
N VAL A 32 8.61 15.12 1.61
CA VAL A 32 9.37 14.02 2.23
C VAL A 32 10.42 14.60 3.17
N ASN A 33 11.27 15.50 2.68
CA ASN A 33 12.30 16.19 3.46
C ASN A 33 11.75 16.94 4.68
N SER A 34 10.60 17.58 4.52
CA SER A 34 9.94 18.30 5.62
C SER A 34 9.47 17.36 6.71
N ILE A 35 9.00 16.15 6.36
CA ILE A 35 8.53 15.14 7.30
C ILE A 35 9.72 14.42 7.94
N THR A 36 10.72 14.00 7.16
CA THR A 36 11.92 13.34 7.66
C THR A 36 12.69 14.26 8.62
N GLY A 37 12.74 15.56 8.33
CA GLY A 37 13.34 16.57 9.21
C GLY A 37 12.65 16.77 10.57
N LEU A 38 11.46 16.20 10.80
CA LEU A 38 10.82 16.18 12.12
C LEU A 38 11.38 15.11 13.05
N PHE A 39 12.14 14.15 12.51
CA PHE A 39 12.73 13.06 13.27
C PHE A 39 14.13 13.44 13.75
N ASP A 40 14.45 13.10 15.00
CA ASP A 40 15.83 12.95 15.44
C ASP A 40 16.33 11.53 15.13
N PHE A 41 17.64 11.30 15.26
CA PHE A 41 18.24 9.99 14.96
C PHE A 41 17.61 8.86 15.80
N GLN A 42 17.30 9.12 17.06
CA GLN A 42 16.72 8.11 17.96
C GLN A 42 15.29 7.73 17.55
N SER A 43 14.47 8.71 17.17
CA SER A 43 13.11 8.48 16.68
C SER A 43 13.13 7.82 15.32
N ALA A 44 14.07 8.21 14.45
CA ALA A 44 14.26 7.59 13.15
C ALA A 44 14.68 6.12 13.28
N ASP A 45 15.70 5.81 14.11
CA ASP A 45 16.15 4.43 14.39
C ASP A 45 15.00 3.59 14.97
N LYS A 46 14.23 4.16 15.90
CA LYS A 46 13.07 3.46 16.47
C LYS A 46 12.00 3.20 15.42
N PHE A 47 11.76 4.11 14.50
CA PHE A 47 10.78 3.98 13.44
C PHE A 47 11.22 2.98 12.37
N THR A 48 12.45 3.07 11.88
CA THR A 48 12.99 2.12 10.89
C THR A 48 13.12 0.73 11.49
N ARG A 49 13.60 0.58 12.73
CA ARG A 49 13.61 -0.71 13.44
C ARG A 49 12.21 -1.26 13.68
N PHE A 50 11.23 -0.40 13.94
CA PHE A 50 9.84 -0.84 14.02
C PHE A 50 9.38 -1.43 12.69
N ILE A 51 9.69 -0.77 11.56
CA ILE A 51 9.33 -1.27 10.23
C ILE A 51 10.11 -2.54 9.91
N LEU A 52 11.44 -2.51 9.90
CA LEU A 52 12.29 -3.64 9.49
C LEU A 52 12.26 -4.82 10.47
N GLY A 53 12.02 -4.58 11.75
CA GLY A 53 12.13 -5.58 12.81
C GLY A 53 13.58 -5.81 13.29
N GLU A 54 14.55 -5.20 12.64
CA GLU A 54 15.98 -5.27 12.97
C GLU A 54 16.63 -3.87 12.90
N PRO A 55 17.82 -3.68 13.52
CA PRO A 55 18.56 -2.42 13.42
C PRO A 55 18.94 -2.11 11.97
N ASP A 56 18.73 -0.87 11.57
CA ASP A 56 19.05 -0.40 10.23
C ASP A 56 20.40 0.34 10.23
N LEU A 57 21.24 0.04 9.24
CA LEU A 57 22.53 0.69 9.04
C LEU A 57 22.38 2.08 8.41
N GLU A 58 21.33 2.28 7.61
CA GLU A 58 21.12 3.49 6.80
C GLU A 58 19.76 4.13 7.15
N VAL A 59 19.55 4.38 8.45
CA VAL A 59 18.31 4.90 9.04
C VAL A 59 17.69 6.05 8.25
N TRP A 60 18.50 7.02 7.83
CA TRP A 60 18.00 8.20 7.11
C TRP A 60 17.54 7.90 5.68
N GLU A 61 18.27 7.03 4.97
CA GLU A 61 17.94 6.63 3.60
C GLU A 61 16.69 5.75 3.59
N SER A 62 16.58 4.81 4.54
CA SER A 62 15.37 4.02 4.73
C SER A 62 14.17 4.89 5.12
N LEU A 63 14.35 5.85 6.02
CA LEU A 63 13.28 6.76 6.45
C LEU A 63 12.76 7.58 5.26
N ASP A 64 13.67 8.15 4.48
CA ASP A 64 13.35 8.88 3.24
C ASP A 64 12.60 7.97 2.26
N GLY A 65 13.14 6.78 1.97
CA GLY A 65 12.52 5.79 1.09
C GLY A 65 11.11 5.40 1.53
N TYR A 66 10.87 5.18 2.84
CA TYR A 66 9.54 4.84 3.36
C TYR A 66 8.55 5.98 3.19
N PHE A 67 8.94 7.22 3.50
CA PHE A 67 8.05 8.37 3.32
C PHE A 67 7.82 8.69 1.85
N SER A 68 8.82 8.54 0.99
CA SER A 68 8.71 8.66 -0.46
C SER A 68 7.69 7.67 -1.04
N ILE A 69 7.77 6.39 -0.67
CA ILE A 69 6.80 5.37 -1.10
C ILE A 69 5.40 5.68 -0.57
N LEU A 70 5.30 6.09 0.70
CA LEU A 70 4.04 6.42 1.34
C LEU A 70 3.35 7.62 0.66
N ILE A 71 4.07 8.73 0.48
CA ILE A 71 3.56 9.95 -0.12
C ILE A 71 3.19 9.71 -1.59
N ASN A 72 4.05 9.04 -2.36
CA ASN A 72 3.74 8.68 -3.74
C ASN A 72 2.44 7.86 -3.80
N THR A 73 2.28 6.87 -2.92
CA THR A 73 1.05 6.07 -2.84
C THR A 73 -0.17 6.93 -2.48
N LEU A 74 -0.04 7.84 -1.50
CA LEU A 74 -1.11 8.72 -1.06
C LEU A 74 -1.57 9.71 -2.14
N ILE A 75 -0.68 10.11 -3.04
CA ILE A 75 -1.01 10.98 -4.20
C ILE A 75 -1.57 10.14 -5.35
N SER A 76 -0.96 8.99 -5.64
CA SER A 76 -1.33 8.10 -6.73
C SER A 76 -2.75 7.56 -6.64
N VAL A 77 -3.22 7.24 -5.42
CA VAL A 77 -4.57 6.72 -5.20
C VAL A 77 -5.66 7.72 -5.62
N PRO A 78 -5.65 8.99 -5.16
CA PRO A 78 -6.53 10.05 -5.66
C PRO A 78 -6.47 10.27 -7.18
N VAL A 79 -5.26 10.29 -7.77
CA VAL A 79 -5.06 10.49 -9.22
C VAL A 79 -5.70 9.35 -10.00
N MET A 80 -5.42 8.09 -9.62
CA MET A 80 -6.03 6.93 -10.23
C MET A 80 -7.56 6.94 -10.08
N SER A 81 -8.07 7.32 -8.90
CA SER A 81 -9.51 7.49 -8.69
C SER A 81 -10.10 8.52 -9.65
N ALA A 82 -9.45 9.67 -9.81
CA ALA A 82 -9.91 10.73 -10.71
C ALA A 82 -9.99 10.24 -12.17
N ILE A 83 -8.97 9.54 -12.66
CA ILE A 83 -8.95 8.93 -14.00
C ILE A 83 -10.12 7.96 -14.15
N THR A 84 -10.34 7.08 -13.16
CA THR A 84 -11.44 6.11 -13.24
C THR A 84 -12.82 6.75 -13.19
N THR A 85 -13.02 7.80 -12.38
CA THR A 85 -14.30 8.52 -12.29
C THR A 85 -14.56 9.35 -13.55
N ALA A 86 -13.53 9.98 -14.12
CA ALA A 86 -13.65 10.72 -15.38
C ALA A 86 -14.02 9.78 -16.55
N TYR A 87 -13.35 8.62 -16.63
CA TYR A 87 -13.66 7.61 -17.64
C TYR A 87 -15.10 7.10 -17.51
N SER A 88 -15.58 6.81 -16.29
CA SER A 88 -16.97 6.41 -16.09
C SER A 88 -17.97 7.52 -16.42
N GLY A 89 -17.67 8.78 -16.06
CA GLY A 89 -18.51 9.94 -16.38
C GLY A 89 -18.67 10.13 -17.89
N ALA A 90 -17.56 10.04 -18.64
CA ALA A 90 -17.55 10.18 -20.10
C ALA A 90 -18.29 9.03 -20.80
N THR A 91 -18.14 7.80 -20.31
CA THR A 91 -18.73 6.60 -20.95
C THR A 91 -20.19 6.36 -20.56
N HIS A 92 -20.61 6.73 -19.35
CA HIS A 92 -21.94 6.39 -18.81
C HIS A 92 -22.85 7.61 -18.61
N LYS A 93 -22.47 8.81 -19.10
CA LYS A 93 -23.27 10.06 -19.00
C LYS A 93 -23.78 10.35 -17.58
N VAL A 94 -22.94 10.12 -16.57
CA VAL A 94 -23.27 10.38 -15.16
C VAL A 94 -23.40 11.89 -14.94
N SER A 95 -24.35 12.31 -14.09
CA SER A 95 -24.55 13.73 -13.77
C SER A 95 -23.24 14.35 -13.22
N PRO A 96 -22.73 15.45 -13.80
CA PRO A 96 -21.50 16.10 -13.38
C PRO A 96 -21.51 16.53 -11.90
N ALA A 97 -22.70 16.81 -11.36
CA ALA A 97 -22.88 17.23 -9.97
C ALA A 97 -22.52 16.12 -8.95
N GLY A 98 -22.57 14.85 -9.34
CA GLY A 98 -22.23 13.71 -8.47
C GLY A 98 -20.74 13.35 -8.46
N ILE A 99 -19.98 13.80 -9.47
CA ILE A 99 -18.60 13.37 -9.73
C ILE A 99 -17.65 13.62 -8.56
N PRO A 100 -17.63 14.82 -7.90
CA PRO A 100 -16.71 15.07 -6.80
C PRO A 100 -16.97 14.15 -5.59
N ARG A 101 -18.25 13.90 -5.29
CA ARG A 101 -18.67 13.04 -4.17
C ARG A 101 -18.31 11.58 -4.44
N GLU A 102 -18.53 11.11 -5.66
CA GLU A 102 -18.15 9.76 -6.09
C GLU A 102 -16.63 9.57 -6.06
N TRP A 103 -15.87 10.53 -6.58
CA TRP A 103 -14.42 10.53 -6.53
C TRP A 103 -13.93 10.44 -5.08
N PHE A 104 -14.38 11.34 -4.20
CA PHE A 104 -13.96 11.36 -2.79
C PHE A 104 -14.29 10.04 -2.07
N SER A 105 -15.53 9.55 -2.21
CA SER A 105 -15.95 8.27 -1.63
C SER A 105 -15.14 7.08 -2.17
N SER A 106 -14.81 7.09 -3.46
CA SER A 106 -14.00 6.05 -4.09
C SER A 106 -12.55 6.08 -3.59
N THR A 107 -11.96 7.27 -3.48
CA THR A 107 -10.60 7.49 -2.97
C THR A 107 -10.48 7.05 -1.51
N LEU A 108 -11.39 7.52 -0.64
CA LEU A 108 -11.37 7.15 0.77
C LEU A 108 -11.50 5.63 0.96
N ARG A 109 -12.40 4.99 0.19
CA ARG A 109 -12.56 3.53 0.22
C ARG A 109 -11.31 2.80 -0.28
N ARG A 110 -10.61 3.30 -1.30
CA ARG A 110 -9.36 2.68 -1.78
C ARG A 110 -8.25 2.84 -0.74
N LEU A 111 -8.10 4.02 -0.15
CA LEU A 111 -7.14 4.27 0.94
C LEU A 111 -7.40 3.36 2.14
N ALA A 112 -8.67 3.24 2.58
CA ALA A 112 -9.02 2.34 3.69
C ALA A 112 -8.69 0.87 3.40
N LYS A 113 -8.85 0.42 2.15
CA LYS A 113 -8.47 -0.94 1.74
C LYS A 113 -6.95 -1.14 1.77
N ILE A 114 -6.19 -0.19 1.21
CA ILE A 114 -4.72 -0.23 1.23
C ILE A 114 -4.22 -0.23 2.66
N PHE A 115 -4.70 0.71 3.48
CA PHE A 115 -4.34 0.80 4.90
C PHE A 115 -4.67 -0.49 5.66
N GLY A 116 -5.89 -1.01 5.51
CA GLY A 116 -6.30 -2.25 6.18
C GLY A 116 -5.49 -3.47 5.73
N PHE A 117 -5.15 -3.57 4.44
CA PHE A 117 -4.33 -4.65 3.92
C PHE A 117 -2.88 -4.55 4.41
N THR A 118 -2.27 -3.37 4.31
CA THR A 118 -0.89 -3.12 4.79
C THR A 118 -0.77 -3.34 6.29
N PHE A 119 -1.74 -2.86 7.07
CA PHE A 119 -1.79 -3.10 8.51
C PHE A 119 -1.86 -4.61 8.83
N LEU A 120 -2.74 -5.34 8.13
CA LEU A 120 -2.87 -6.78 8.31
C LEU A 120 -1.58 -7.53 7.91
N PHE A 121 -0.95 -7.13 6.81
CA PHE A 121 0.34 -7.68 6.38
C PHE A 121 1.38 -7.56 7.47
N TRP A 122 1.59 -6.33 7.97
CA TRP A 122 2.55 -6.04 9.03
C TRP A 122 2.24 -6.77 10.34
N ALA A 123 0.97 -6.80 10.75
CA ALA A 123 0.54 -7.51 11.94
C ALA A 123 0.87 -9.01 11.85
N LEU A 124 0.53 -9.64 10.72
CA LEU A 124 0.82 -11.06 10.51
C LEU A 124 2.33 -11.30 10.38
N PHE A 125 3.07 -10.42 9.70
CA PHE A 125 4.53 -10.56 9.49
C PHE A 125 5.22 -10.59 10.85
N ARG A 126 4.87 -9.68 11.77
CA ARG A 126 5.46 -9.64 13.11
C ARG A 126 5.04 -10.75 14.06
N LEU A 127 3.89 -11.38 13.82
CA LEU A 127 3.42 -12.48 14.66
C LEU A 127 4.20 -13.77 14.42
N LEU A 128 4.93 -13.89 13.30
CA LEU A 128 5.70 -15.09 13.02
C LEU A 128 7.04 -15.09 13.79
N PRO A 129 7.34 -16.15 14.58
CA PRO A 129 8.62 -16.28 15.27
C PRO A 129 9.71 -16.77 14.31
N TYR A 130 10.20 -15.90 13.42
CA TYR A 130 11.17 -16.24 12.38
C TYR A 130 12.43 -16.94 12.90
N GLN A 131 12.93 -16.54 14.07
CA GLN A 131 14.10 -17.16 14.70
C GLN A 131 13.89 -18.63 15.08
N SER A 132 12.66 -19.04 15.39
CA SER A 132 12.33 -20.44 15.70
C SER A 132 12.14 -21.30 14.46
N LEU A 133 11.69 -20.68 13.37
CA LEU A 133 11.44 -21.36 12.08
C LEU A 133 12.71 -21.44 11.23
N PHE A 134 13.60 -20.47 11.39
CA PHE A 134 14.85 -20.34 10.65
C PHE A 134 15.98 -19.94 11.62
N PRO A 135 16.59 -20.92 12.30
CA PRO A 135 17.61 -20.66 13.32
C PRO A 135 18.94 -20.15 12.75
N ASP A 136 19.20 -20.35 11.45
CA ASP A 136 20.42 -19.85 10.78
C ASP A 136 20.23 -18.41 10.30
N GLN A 137 21.05 -17.49 10.81
CA GLN A 137 20.90 -16.03 10.67
C GLN A 137 21.22 -15.48 9.27
N THR A 138 21.80 -16.26 8.37
CA THR A 138 22.08 -15.85 6.99
C THR A 138 20.97 -16.26 6.05
N TYR A 139 19.98 -15.38 5.89
CA TYR A 139 18.94 -15.54 4.90
C TYR A 139 19.48 -15.26 3.49
N SER A 140 19.35 -16.22 2.59
CA SER A 140 19.50 -15.92 1.17
C SER A 140 18.38 -14.98 0.71
N ASN A 141 18.63 -14.16 -0.32
CA ASN A 141 17.59 -13.33 -0.95
C ASN A 141 16.38 -14.15 -1.39
N PHE A 142 16.60 -15.39 -1.81
CA PHE A 142 15.53 -16.33 -2.16
C PHE A 142 14.66 -16.69 -0.94
N THR A 143 15.28 -16.95 0.20
CA THR A 143 14.57 -17.26 1.46
C THR A 143 13.75 -16.06 1.94
N LEU A 144 14.31 -14.85 1.89
CA LEU A 144 13.59 -13.62 2.21
C LEU A 144 12.38 -13.41 1.28
N ALA A 145 12.59 -13.56 -0.04
CA ALA A 145 11.52 -13.46 -1.01
C ALA A 145 10.41 -14.51 -0.78
N ALA A 146 10.79 -15.74 -0.42
CA ALA A 146 9.83 -16.81 -0.11
C ALA A 146 9.02 -16.50 1.15
N ILE A 147 9.66 -15.98 2.21
CA ILE A 147 8.99 -15.56 3.44
C ILE A 147 7.99 -14.44 3.16
N VAL A 148 8.43 -13.39 2.47
CA VAL A 148 7.56 -12.25 2.10
C VAL A 148 6.41 -12.74 1.21
N GLY A 149 6.69 -13.61 0.24
CA GLY A 149 5.68 -14.20 -0.64
C GLY A 149 4.64 -15.03 0.10
N PHE A 150 5.08 -15.90 1.02
CA PHE A 150 4.18 -16.66 1.90
C PHE A 150 3.32 -15.72 2.74
N GLN A 151 3.92 -14.67 3.30
CA GLN A 151 3.22 -13.70 4.11
C GLN A 151 2.17 -12.92 3.32
N LEU A 152 2.49 -12.55 2.07
CA LEU A 152 1.54 -11.92 1.16
C LEU A 152 0.35 -12.84 0.89
N LEU A 153 0.59 -14.13 0.60
CA LEU A 153 -0.48 -15.10 0.40
C LEU A 153 -1.36 -15.26 1.63
N LEU A 154 -0.75 -15.39 2.82
CA LEU A 154 -1.48 -15.48 4.09
C LEU A 154 -2.34 -14.23 4.31
N THR A 155 -1.77 -13.04 4.08
CA THR A 155 -2.47 -11.76 4.18
C THR A 155 -3.65 -11.68 3.22
N ILE A 156 -3.49 -12.13 1.98
CA ILE A 156 -4.57 -12.18 0.98
C ILE A 156 -5.73 -13.05 1.49
N VAL A 157 -5.42 -14.25 2.01
CA VAL A 157 -6.43 -15.17 2.54
C VAL A 157 -7.16 -14.57 3.75
N CYS A 158 -6.42 -14.03 4.72
CA CYS A 158 -7.00 -13.40 5.91
C CYS A 158 -7.84 -12.17 5.56
N TYR A 159 -7.34 -11.30 4.68
CA TYR A 159 -8.05 -10.11 4.23
C TYR A 159 -9.34 -10.48 3.50
N TRP A 160 -9.29 -11.49 2.63
CA TRP A 160 -10.48 -12.01 1.96
C TRP A 160 -11.50 -12.57 2.96
N PHE A 161 -11.05 -13.32 3.97
CA PHE A 161 -11.94 -13.85 5.01
C PHE A 161 -12.63 -12.74 5.81
N ILE A 162 -11.88 -11.72 6.25
CA ILE A 162 -12.41 -10.57 7.00
C ILE A 162 -13.42 -9.80 6.15
N THR A 163 -13.07 -9.46 4.91
CA THR A 163 -13.93 -8.68 4.02
C THR A 163 -15.20 -9.43 3.64
N LYS A 164 -15.13 -10.75 3.44
CA LYS A 164 -16.28 -11.61 3.22
C LYS A 164 -17.22 -11.61 4.42
N LYS A 165 -16.70 -11.80 5.64
CA LYS A 165 -17.49 -11.72 6.89
C LYS A 165 -18.20 -10.38 7.06
N ILE A 166 -17.51 -9.27 6.80
CA ILE A 166 -18.10 -7.92 6.89
C ILE A 166 -19.23 -7.74 5.88
N THR A 167 -19.05 -8.25 4.65
CA THR A 167 -20.06 -8.13 3.59
C THR A 167 -21.30 -8.98 3.90
N THR A 168 -21.13 -10.22 4.38
CA THR A 168 -22.24 -11.09 4.79
C THR A 168 -23.04 -10.50 5.95
N LYS A 169 -22.40 -9.82 6.91
CA LYS A 169 -23.10 -9.12 8.00
C LYS A 169 -23.91 -7.90 7.54
N ARG A 170 -23.61 -7.35 6.36
CA ARG A 170 -24.30 -6.18 5.82
C ARG A 170 -25.53 -6.53 4.97
N SER A 171 -25.67 -7.82 4.62
CA SER A 171 -26.76 -8.36 3.80
C SER A 171 -27.79 -9.17 4.58
N LEU A 172 -27.56 -9.38 5.88
CA LEU A 172 -28.48 -9.97 6.86
C LEU A 172 -29.09 -8.84 7.69
#